data_AF-A0A964VMH7-F1
#
_entry.id   AF-A0A964VMH7-F1
#
_cell.length_a   1.000
_cell.length_b   1.000
_cell.length_c   1.000
_cell.angle_alpha   90.00
_cell.angle_beta   90.00
_cell.angle_gamma   90.00
#
_symmetry.space_group_name_H-M   'P 1'
#
loop_
_entity.id
_entity.type
_entity.pdbx_description
1 polymer ?
#
loop_
_entity_poly.entity_id
_entity_poly.type
_entity_poly.pdbx_seq_one_letter_code
_entity_poly.pdbx_strand_id
1 'polypeptide(L)'
;MPAEPEIQQLYAQWRALTDAERRAIEQGAWENLKGIQAAKRDLQGLIIGAERVSERAGELAGARDSTLKGTFEQLMRMEMDNLELLEHQMAAVRAERANLDRSSSNLRRLHRSYVSPAASAWQSYS
;
A
#
# COMPACT_ATOMS: atom_id res chain seq x y z
N MET A 1 -21.73 -22.73 -20.32
CA MET A 1 -22.18 -22.14 -19.03
C MET A 1 -21.75 -20.69 -19.07
N PRO A 2 -22.61 -19.71 -18.75
CA PRO A 2 -22.32 -18.32 -19.08
C PRO A 2 -21.18 -17.81 -18.19
N ALA A 3 -20.00 -17.61 -18.78
CA ALA A 3 -18.79 -17.10 -18.11
C ALA A 3 -18.89 -15.60 -17.76
N GLU A 4 -19.86 -14.90 -18.33
CA GLU A 4 -20.07 -13.45 -18.18
C GLU A 4 -20.45 -12.98 -16.76
N PRO A 5 -21.46 -13.56 -16.07
CA PRO A 5 -21.76 -13.18 -14.69
C PRO A 5 -20.61 -13.46 -13.73
N GLU A 6 -19.76 -14.46 -14.04
CA GLU A 6 -18.60 -14.80 -13.23
C GLU A 6 -17.50 -13.74 -13.34
N ILE A 7 -17.14 -13.33 -14.56
CA ILE A 7 -16.14 -12.27 -14.79
C ILE A 7 -16.59 -10.93 -14.18
N GLN A 8 -17.88 -10.58 -14.31
CA GLN A 8 -18.42 -9.36 -13.68
C GLN A 8 -18.33 -9.40 -12.15
N GLN A 9 -18.61 -10.56 -11.54
CA GLN A 9 -18.46 -10.73 -10.10
C GLN A 9 -16.99 -10.62 -9.66
N LEU A 10 -16.06 -11.17 -10.43
CA LEU A 10 -14.63 -11.04 -10.14
C LEU A 10 -14.17 -9.57 -10.19
N TYR A 11 -14.60 -8.80 -11.19
CA TYR A 11 -14.30 -7.36 -11.24
C TYR A 11 -14.96 -6.57 -10.10
N ALA A 12 -16.18 -6.94 -9.70
CA ALA A 12 -16.84 -6.32 -8.55
C ALA A 12 -16.10 -6.61 -7.23
N GLN A 13 -15.61 -7.85 -7.05
CA GLN A 13 -14.77 -8.22 -5.92
C GLN A 13 -13.45 -7.45 -5.93
N TRP A 14 -12.84 -7.28 -7.11
CA TRP A 14 -11.61 -6.51 -7.26
C TRP A 14 -11.82 -5.07 -6.78
N ARG A 15 -12.90 -4.43 -7.23
CA ARG A 15 -13.26 -3.08 -6.82
C ARG A 15 -13.39 -2.95 -5.30
N ALA A 16 -14.08 -3.91 -4.66
CA ALA A 16 -14.24 -3.92 -3.21
C ALA A 16 -12.88 -4.06 -2.48
N LEU A 17 -11.98 -4.88 -3.01
CA LEU A 17 -10.61 -4.99 -2.48
C LEU A 17 -9.81 -3.70 -2.68
N THR A 18 -9.96 -3.00 -3.81
CA THR A 18 -9.29 -1.72 -4.07
C THR A 18 -9.80 -0.60 -3.16
N ASP A 19 -11.10 -0.56 -2.86
CA ASP A 19 -11.67 0.35 -1.87
C ASP A 19 -11.18 0.02 -0.45
N ALA A 20 -11.11 -1.27 -0.10
CA ALA A 20 -10.58 -1.72 1.18
C ALA A 20 -9.08 -1.38 1.32
N GLU A 21 -8.32 -1.53 0.24
CA GLU A 21 -6.90 -1.17 0.19
C GLU A 21 -6.70 0.31 0.48
N ARG A 22 -7.48 1.19 -0.16
CA ARG A 22 -7.43 2.64 0.08
C ARG A 22 -7.62 2.94 1.57
N ARG A 23 -8.67 2.39 2.18
CA ARG A 23 -8.95 2.57 3.62
C ARG A 23 -7.80 2.06 4.49
N ALA A 24 -7.20 0.93 4.14
CA ALA A 24 -6.07 0.39 4.88
C ALA A 24 -4.83 1.31 4.79
N ILE A 25 -4.57 1.92 3.63
CA ILE A 25 -3.49 2.91 3.45
C ILE A 25 -3.78 4.18 4.25
N GLU A 26 -5.01 4.71 4.18
CA GLU A 26 -5.42 5.91 4.94
C GLU A 26 -5.26 5.72 6.45
N GLN A 27 -5.55 4.52 6.96
CA GLN A 27 -5.46 4.17 8.38
C GLN A 27 -4.07 3.71 8.81
N GLY A 28 -3.11 3.55 7.89
CA GLY A 28 -1.81 2.96 8.19
C GLY A 28 -1.88 1.50 8.66
N ALA A 29 -2.93 0.77 8.28
CA ALA A 29 -3.18 -0.62 8.68
C ALA A 29 -2.34 -1.61 7.84
N TRP A 30 -1.01 -1.54 7.95
CA TRP A 30 -0.06 -2.23 7.06
C TRP A 30 -0.19 -3.76 7.02
N GLU A 31 -0.53 -4.40 8.14
CA GLU A 31 -0.76 -5.85 8.16
C GLU A 31 -2.04 -6.25 7.40
N ASN A 32 -3.09 -5.43 7.51
CA ASN A 32 -4.32 -5.62 6.74
C ASN A 32 -4.06 -5.38 5.24
N LEU A 33 -3.26 -4.36 4.90
CA LEU A 33 -2.86 -4.06 3.53
C LEU A 33 -2.20 -5.26 2.85
N LYS A 34 -1.29 -5.96 3.53
CA LYS A 34 -0.65 -7.19 3.01
C LYS A 34 -1.68 -8.27 2.68
N GLY A 35 -2.66 -8.47 3.57
CA GLY A 35 -3.75 -9.43 3.36
C GLY A 35 -4.59 -9.08 2.14
N ILE A 36 -4.95 -7.81 1.98
CA ILE A 36 -5.71 -7.31 0.83
C ILE A 36 -4.92 -7.50 -0.48
N GLN A 37 -3.62 -7.20 -0.49
CA GLN A 37 -2.75 -7.40 -1.66
C GLN A 37 -2.55 -8.87 -2.02
N ALA A 38 -2.55 -9.77 -1.04
CA ALA A 38 -2.57 -11.21 -1.30
C ALA A 38 -3.89 -11.62 -1.97
N ALA A 39 -5.03 -11.20 -1.41
CA ALA A 39 -6.35 -11.49 -1.98
C ALA A 39 -6.51 -10.95 -3.42
N LYS A 40 -5.98 -9.75 -3.72
CA LYS A 40 -5.95 -9.20 -5.09
C LYS A 40 -5.13 -10.06 -6.05
N ARG A 41 -3.96 -10.55 -5.64
CA ARG A 41 -3.15 -11.45 -6.48
C ARG A 41 -3.87 -12.76 -6.78
N ASP A 42 -4.53 -13.34 -5.79
CA ASP A 42 -5.30 -14.57 -5.98
C ASP A 42 -6.47 -14.33 -6.94
N LEU A 43 -7.18 -13.21 -6.77
CA LEU A 43 -8.27 -12.81 -7.64
C LEU A 43 -7.81 -12.56 -9.08
N GLN A 44 -6.60 -12.02 -9.28
CA GLN A 44 -6.01 -11.84 -10.61
C GLN A 44 -5.81 -13.17 -11.33
N GLY A 45 -5.37 -14.20 -10.61
CA GLY A 45 -5.27 -15.55 -11.14
C GLY A 45 -6.62 -16.08 -11.61
N LEU A 46 -7.68 -15.82 -10.86
CA LEU A 46 -9.04 -16.23 -11.22
C LEU A 46 -9.57 -15.49 -12.46
N ILE A 47 -9.36 -14.17 -12.55
CA ILE A 47 -9.79 -13.36 -13.72
C ILE A 47 -9.09 -13.85 -14.99
N ILE A 48 -7.76 -14.02 -14.96
CA ILE A 48 -7.00 -14.53 -16.11
C ILE A 48 -7.47 -15.93 -16.51
N GLY A 49 -7.81 -16.77 -15.52
CA GLY A 49 -8.38 -18.09 -15.77
C GLY A 49 -9.73 -18.03 -16.49
N ALA A 50 -10.64 -17.20 -16.00
CA ALA A 50 -11.99 -17.04 -16.56
C ALA A 50 -11.95 -16.44 -17.97
N GLU A 51 -11.11 -15.44 -18.21
CA GLU A 51 -10.93 -14.83 -19.54
C GLU A 51 -10.45 -15.85 -20.57
N ARG A 52 -9.45 -16.68 -20.22
CA ARG A 52 -8.95 -17.75 -21.11
C ARG A 52 -10.00 -18.79 -21.46
N VAL A 53 -10.89 -19.13 -20.52
CA VAL A 53 -11.99 -20.07 -20.77
C VAL A 53 -13.02 -19.44 -21.71
N SER A 54 -13.37 -18.18 -21.48
CA SER A 54 -14.31 -17.44 -22.32
C SER A 54 -13.81 -17.22 -23.75
N GLU A 55 -12.52 -16.99 -23.92
CA GLU A 55 -11.87 -16.79 -25.22
C GLU A 55 -11.89 -18.09 -26.05
N ARG A 56 -11.60 -19.24 -25.41
CA ARG A 56 -11.71 -20.56 -26.05
C ARG A 56 -13.14 -20.93 -26.43
N ALA A 57 -14.13 -20.43 -25.70
CA ALA A 57 -15.54 -20.68 -25.98
C ALA A 57 -16.11 -19.81 -27.12
N GLY A 58 -15.35 -18.84 -27.62
CA GLY A 58 -15.81 -17.92 -28.68
C GLY A 58 -16.92 -16.96 -28.24
N GLU A 59 -17.12 -16.78 -26.93
CA GLU A 59 -18.23 -15.99 -26.35
C GLU A 59 -17.93 -14.46 -26.26
N LEU A 60 -16.71 -14.04 -26.61
CA LEU A 60 -16.26 -12.65 -26.58
C LEU A 60 -16.45 -11.97 -27.95
N ALA A 61 -17.68 -11.54 -28.27
CA ALA A 61 -17.96 -10.74 -29.46
C ALA A 61 -18.58 -9.37 -29.16
N GLY A 62 -17.79 -8.32 -29.38
CA GLY A 62 -18.21 -6.98 -29.86
C GLY A 62 -18.82 -6.00 -28.85
N ALA A 63 -19.92 -6.35 -28.18
CA ALA A 63 -20.66 -5.41 -27.34
C ALA A 63 -20.27 -5.47 -25.84
N ARG A 64 -19.90 -6.68 -25.39
CA ARG A 64 -19.48 -6.99 -24.00
C ARG A 64 -18.17 -6.31 -23.60
N ASP A 65 -17.32 -6.05 -24.59
CA ASP A 65 -16.00 -5.48 -24.42
C ASP A 65 -16.07 -4.04 -23.86
N SER A 66 -17.08 -3.25 -24.24
CA SER A 66 -17.17 -1.84 -23.84
C SER A 66 -17.45 -1.62 -22.35
N THR A 67 -18.34 -2.42 -21.74
CA THR A 67 -18.72 -2.28 -20.32
C THR A 67 -17.63 -2.83 -19.40
N LEU A 68 -17.04 -3.97 -19.78
CA LEU A 68 -15.90 -4.54 -19.05
C LEU A 68 -14.67 -3.65 -19.17
N LYS A 69 -14.40 -3.09 -20.35
CA LYS A 69 -13.33 -2.10 -20.55
C LYS A 69 -13.52 -0.85 -19.69
N GLY A 70 -14.73 -0.29 -19.62
CA GLY A 70 -15.00 0.85 -18.75
C GLY A 70 -14.78 0.52 -17.26
N THR A 71 -15.14 -0.70 -16.84
CA THR A 71 -14.90 -1.19 -15.47
C THR A 71 -13.40 -1.36 -15.21
N PHE A 72 -12.67 -1.93 -16.15
CA PHE A 72 -11.22 -2.10 -16.07
C PHE A 72 -10.48 -0.76 -16.02
N GLU A 73 -10.84 0.20 -16.88
CA GLU A 73 -10.28 1.56 -16.87
C GLU A 73 -10.58 2.30 -15.56
N GLN A 74 -11.75 2.06 -14.96
CA GLN A 74 -12.04 2.57 -13.62
C GLN A 74 -11.13 1.93 -12.57
N LEU A 75 -10.98 0.60 -12.58
CA LEU A 75 -10.10 -0.10 -11.65
C LEU A 75 -8.65 0.37 -11.77
N MET A 76 -8.12 0.50 -12.99
CA MET A 76 -6.77 1.01 -13.23
C MET A 76 -6.56 2.38 -12.62
N ARG A 77 -7.52 3.31 -12.77
CA ARG A 77 -7.45 4.62 -12.12
C ARG A 77 -7.44 4.50 -10.60
N MET A 78 -8.29 3.66 -10.03
CA MET A 78 -8.32 3.45 -8.58
C MET A 78 -7.00 2.87 -8.03
N GLU A 79 -6.37 1.94 -8.76
CA GLU A 79 -5.05 1.40 -8.39
C GLU A 79 -3.96 2.48 -8.47
N MET A 80 -3.99 3.34 -9.50
CA MET A 80 -3.04 4.45 -9.62
C MET A 80 -3.19 5.44 -8.46
N ASP A 81 -4.42 5.84 -8.13
CA ASP A 81 -4.67 6.72 -6.98
C ASP A 81 -4.18 6.10 -5.67
N ASN A 82 -4.39 4.78 -5.49
CA ASN A 82 -3.93 4.08 -4.28
C ASN A 82 -2.40 4.02 -4.21
N LEU A 83 -1.72 3.85 -5.34
CA LEU A 83 -0.27 3.89 -5.42
C LEU A 83 0.27 5.27 -5.00
N GLU A 84 -0.30 6.35 -5.56
CA GLU A 84 0.07 7.72 -5.19
C GLU A 84 -0.14 7.98 -3.69
N LEU A 85 -1.28 7.53 -3.14
CA LEU A 85 -1.58 7.64 -1.72
C LEU A 85 -0.55 6.88 -0.86
N LEU A 86 -0.20 5.65 -1.26
CA LEU A 86 0.79 4.84 -0.56
C LEU A 86 2.16 5.52 -0.57
N GLU A 87 2.61 6.03 -1.71
CA GLU A 87 3.87 6.76 -1.83
C GLU A 87 3.90 7.99 -0.92
N HIS A 88 2.82 8.76 -0.90
CA HIS A 88 2.69 9.91 -0.02
C HIS A 88 2.79 9.51 1.46
N GLN A 89 2.08 8.46 1.89
CA GLN A 89 2.15 7.97 3.27
C GLN A 89 3.56 7.46 3.64
N MET A 90 4.21 6.74 2.72
CA MET A 90 5.58 6.27 2.94
C MET A 90 6.57 7.42 3.07
N ALA A 91 6.41 8.49 2.28
CA ALA A 91 7.22 9.69 2.40
C ALA A 91 7.04 10.38 3.76
N ALA A 92 5.80 10.50 4.24
CA ALA A 92 5.49 11.07 5.55
C ALA A 92 6.14 10.29 6.69
N VAL A 93 5.98 8.97 6.72
CA VAL A 93 6.58 8.08 7.74
C VAL A 93 8.11 8.17 7.72
N ARG A 94 8.74 8.23 6.53
CA ARG A 94 10.20 8.40 6.40
C ARG A 94 10.67 9.73 6.95
N ALA A 95 9.95 10.81 6.67
CA ALA A 95 10.28 12.14 7.18
C ALA A 95 10.18 12.20 8.71
N GLU A 96 9.14 11.61 9.28
CA GLU A 96 8.95 11.53 10.73
C GLU A 96 10.06 10.73 11.41
N ARG A 97 10.41 9.56 10.86
CA ARG A 97 11.54 8.76 11.36
C ARG A 97 12.85 9.56 11.34
N ALA A 98 13.13 10.26 10.24
CA ALA A 98 14.32 11.09 10.13
C ALA A 98 14.34 12.26 11.14
N ASN A 99 13.16 12.78 11.52
CA ASN A 99 13.04 13.79 12.58
C ASN A 99 13.31 13.18 13.96
N LEU A 100 12.74 12.02 14.27
CA LEU A 100 12.97 11.31 15.54
C LEU A 100 14.44 10.94 15.72
N ASP A 101 15.11 10.44 14.67
CA ASP A 101 16.53 10.09 14.70
C ASP A 101 17.41 11.32 14.98
N ARG A 102 17.09 12.46 14.35
CA ARG A 102 17.76 13.74 14.61
C ARG A 102 17.55 14.22 16.05
N SER A 103 16.32 14.19 16.55
CA SER A 103 16.00 14.57 17.93
C SER A 103 16.70 13.68 18.95
N SER A 104 16.70 12.36 18.73
CA SER A 104 17.40 11.39 19.59
C SER A 104 18.91 11.64 19.61
N SER A 105 19.52 11.89 18.45
CA SER A 105 20.94 12.26 18.34
C SER A 105 21.27 13.54 19.10
N ASN A 106 20.42 14.58 18.96
CA ASN A 106 20.58 15.84 19.65
C ASN A 106 20.47 15.68 21.18
N LEU A 107 19.48 14.92 21.67
CA LEU A 107 19.33 14.61 23.09
C LEU A 107 20.54 13.87 23.64
N ARG A 108 21.08 12.88 22.90
CA ARG A 108 22.32 12.18 23.32
C ARG A 108 23.54 13.09 23.35
N ARG A 109 23.62 14.11 22.49
CA ARG A 109 24.70 15.10 22.48
C ARG A 109 24.57 16.06 23.67
N LEU A 110 23.37 16.59 23.91
CA LEU A 110 23.08 17.44 25.06
C LEU A 110 23.33 16.69 26.37
N HIS A 111 22.81 15.48 26.52
CA HIS A 111 23.07 14.66 27.70
C HIS A 111 24.58 14.46 27.94
N ARG A 112 25.37 14.21 26.88
CA ARG A 112 26.83 14.12 27.01
C ARG A 112 27.49 15.44 27.42
N SER A 113 27.03 16.59 26.94
CA SER A 113 27.60 17.88 27.33
C SER A 113 27.23 18.28 28.77
N TYR A 114 26.03 17.92 29.24
CA TYR A 114 25.56 18.26 30.58
C TYR A 114 25.97 17.25 31.66
N VAL A 115 26.23 15.98 31.29
CA VAL A 115 26.69 14.93 32.21
C VAL A 115 28.21 14.78 32.17
N SER A 116 28.94 15.58 31.36
CA SER A 116 30.40 15.62 31.43
C SER A 116 30.78 16.06 32.85
N PRO A 117 31.43 15.20 33.64
CA PRO A 117 31.78 15.55 35.01
C PRO A 117 32.79 16.67 34.94
N ALA A 118 32.53 17.76 35.67
CA ALA A 118 33.60 18.57 36.25
C ALA A 118 34.38 17.70 37.25
N ALA A 119 35.01 16.63 36.78
CA ALA A 119 35.90 15.81 37.57
C ALA A 119 37.29 16.42 37.47
N SER A 120 37.66 17.08 38.57
CA SER A 120 39.03 17.10 39.08
C SER A 120 40.03 18.05 38.42
N ALA A 121 39.78 19.35 38.53
CA ALA A 121 40.83 20.37 38.40
C ALA A 121 41.23 21.02 39.75
N TRP A 122 40.77 20.48 40.89
CA TRP A 122 40.88 21.12 42.21
C TRP A 122 41.62 20.28 43.28
N GLN A 123 42.61 19.49 42.90
CA GLN A 123 43.58 18.88 43.83
C GLN A 123 44.95 18.91 43.12
N SER A 124 46.02 19.59 43.55
CA SER A 124 46.43 20.01 44.90
C SER A 124 47.50 21.11 44.77
N TYR A 125 47.31 22.27 45.42
CA TYR A 125 48.40 23.16 45.84
C TYR A 125 48.49 23.02 47.36
N SER A 126 49.43 22.22 47.85
CA SER A 126 49.84 22.16 49.26
C SER A 126 51.24 21.57 49.33
#